data_AF-A0A368T327-F1
#
_entry.id   AF-A0A368T327-F1
#
_cell.length_a   1.000
_cell.length_b   1.000
_cell.length_c   1.000
_cell.angle_alpha   90.00
_cell.angle_beta   90.00
_cell.angle_gamma   90.00
#
_symmetry.space_group_name_H-M   'P 1'
#
loop_
_entity.id
_entity.type
_entity.pdbx_description
1 polymer ?
#
loop_
_entity_poly.entity_id
_entity_poly.type
_entity_poly.pdbx_seq_one_letter_code
_entity_poly.pdbx_strand_id
1 'polypeptide(L)'
;MSYPIDDAEQLIATAQEELPPSTRSRLIAKLRMGIHIEDAARDLDVSVQRVFATARILSAFGDQLDATLTAERDPDLPHGTVTGYNKRCRCPQCRAAVNRRI
;
A
#
# COMPACT_ATOMS: atom_id res chain seq x y z
N MET A 1 -32.97 4.52 -15.42
CA MET A 1 -32.17 4.72 -14.19
C MET A 1 -31.01 3.74 -14.25
N SER A 2 -29.82 4.23 -14.60
CA SER A 2 -28.60 3.45 -14.78
C SER A 2 -27.55 4.07 -13.85
N TYR A 3 -27.50 3.60 -12.60
CA TYR A 3 -26.62 4.14 -11.54
C TYR A 3 -25.81 3.01 -10.87
N PRO A 4 -24.80 2.45 -11.58
CA PRO A 4 -23.67 1.87 -10.85
C PRO A 4 -22.28 2.22 -11.42
N ILE A 5 -22.18 2.86 -12.59
CA ILE A 5 -20.87 3.19 -13.21
C ILE A 5 -20.29 4.50 -12.62
N ASP A 6 -21.15 5.50 -12.37
CA ASP A 6 -20.72 6.81 -11.85
C ASP A 6 -19.99 6.73 -10.50
N ASP A 7 -20.44 5.86 -9.59
CA ASP A 7 -19.83 5.71 -8.27
C ASP A 7 -18.41 5.16 -8.34
N ALA A 8 -18.16 4.20 -9.25
CA ALA A 8 -16.85 3.59 -9.42
C ALA A 8 -15.86 4.57 -10.06
N GLU A 9 -16.28 5.33 -11.07
CA GLU A 9 -15.46 6.35 -11.71
C GLU A 9 -15.13 7.49 -10.75
N GLN A 10 -16.09 7.93 -9.94
CA GLN A 10 -15.86 8.95 -8.90
C GLN A 10 -14.87 8.48 -7.83
N LEU A 11 -14.95 7.22 -7.40
CA LEU A 11 -14.00 6.63 -6.45
C LEU A 11 -12.59 6.57 -7.05
N ILE A 12 -12.45 6.20 -8.33
CA ILE A 12 -11.16 6.19 -9.03
C ILE A 12 -10.59 7.61 -9.13
N ALA A 13 -11.40 8.58 -9.55
CA ALA A 13 -10.98 9.98 -9.66
C ALA A 13 -10.51 10.53 -8.30
N THR A 14 -11.30 10.32 -7.25
CA THR A 14 -10.94 10.71 -5.88
C THR A 14 -9.63 10.06 -5.44
N ALA A 15 -9.44 8.76 -5.71
CA ALA A 15 -8.22 8.06 -5.35
C ALA A 15 -6.99 8.57 -6.12
N GLN A 16 -7.16 9.03 -7.36
CA GLN A 16 -6.09 9.64 -8.17
C GLN A 16 -5.73 11.04 -7.66
N GLU A 17 -6.70 11.83 -7.20
CA GLU A 17 -6.47 13.15 -6.60
C GLU A 17 -5.79 13.05 -5.23
N GLU A 18 -6.27 12.14 -4.38
CA GLU A 18 -5.71 11.90 -3.04
C GLU A 18 -4.28 11.35 -3.08
N LEU A 19 -3.94 10.58 -4.11
CA LEU A 19 -2.60 10.03 -4.29
C LEU A 19 -2.16 10.13 -5.76
N PRO A 20 -1.64 11.30 -6.16
CA PRO A 20 -1.25 11.56 -7.55
C PRO A 20 -0.22 10.56 -8.08
N PRO A 21 -0.16 10.34 -9.42
CA PRO A 21 0.83 9.44 -10.03
C PRO A 21 2.27 9.70 -9.58
N SER A 22 2.66 10.97 -9.46
CA SER A 22 3.99 11.38 -9.01
C SER A 22 4.29 10.93 -7.57
N THR A 23 3.33 11.07 -6.66
CA THR A 23 3.45 10.62 -5.26
C THR A 23 3.55 9.09 -5.19
N ARG A 24 2.73 8.37 -5.97
CA ARG A 24 2.80 6.89 -6.06
C ARG A 24 4.17 6.42 -6.58
N SER A 25 4.67 7.01 -7.66
CA SER A 25 5.98 6.66 -8.22
C SER A 25 7.11 6.95 -7.24
N ARG A 26 7.08 8.10 -6.53
CA ARG A 26 8.06 8.44 -5.50
C ARG A 26 8.01 7.48 -4.31
N LEU A 27 6.81 7.07 -3.89
CA LEU A 27 6.65 6.09 -2.82
C LEU A 27 7.32 4.76 -3.21
N ILE A 28 7.01 4.23 -4.39
CA ILE A 28 7.63 2.97 -4.88
C ILE A 28 9.15 3.11 -4.98
N ALA A 29 9.66 4.25 -5.47
CA ALA A 29 11.10 4.49 -5.55
C ALA A 29 11.76 4.48 -4.16
N LYS A 30 11.15 5.11 -3.15
CA LYS A 30 11.64 5.09 -1.77
C LYS A 30 11.66 3.67 -1.19
N LEU A 31 10.61 2.87 -1.43
CA LEU A 31 10.58 1.47 -0.98
C LEU A 31 11.73 0.66 -1.57
N ARG A 32 11.99 0.81 -2.87
CA ARG A 32 13.12 0.16 -3.58
C ARG A 32 14.51 0.62 -3.11
N MET A 33 14.59 1.73 -2.38
CA MET A 33 15.81 2.19 -1.72
C MET A 33 15.94 1.63 -0.29
N GLY A 34 15.06 0.69 0.11
CA GLY A 34 15.01 0.12 1.44
C GLY A 34 14.31 1.01 2.49
N ILE A 35 13.69 2.13 2.08
CA ILE A 35 12.95 2.99 3.02
C ILE A 35 11.65 2.29 3.38
N HIS A 36 11.39 2.15 4.67
CA HIS A 36 10.15 1.55 5.16
C HIS A 36 8.92 2.37 4.78
N ILE A 37 7.79 1.72 4.48
CA ILE A 37 6.58 2.39 3.96
C ILE A 37 6.02 3.48 4.87
N GLU A 38 6.10 3.32 6.20
CA GLU A 38 5.66 4.35 7.14
C GLU A 38 6.51 5.61 7.04
N ASP A 39 7.81 5.44 6.81
CA ASP A 39 8.75 6.57 6.71
C ASP A 39 8.67 7.19 5.31
N ALA A 40 8.56 6.37 4.26
CA ALA A 40 8.36 6.84 2.90
C ALA A 40 7.03 7.61 2.71
N ALA A 41 5.95 7.17 3.37
CA ALA A 41 4.66 7.85 3.35
C ALA A 41 4.74 9.18 4.12
N ARG A 42 5.39 9.19 5.29
CA ARG A 42 5.64 10.42 6.08
C ARG A 42 6.43 11.46 5.29
N ASP A 43 7.50 11.05 4.61
CA ASP A 43 8.32 11.93 3.78
C ASP A 43 7.55 12.57 2.61
N LEU A 44 6.46 11.92 2.18
CA LEU A 44 5.62 12.37 1.08
C LEU A 44 4.34 13.06 1.56
N ASP A 45 4.23 13.34 2.86
CA ASP A 45 3.08 13.96 3.52
C ASP A 45 1.76 13.21 3.26
N VAL A 46 1.82 11.87 3.22
CA VAL A 46 0.65 11.00 3.06
C VAL A 46 0.58 9.96 4.17
N SER A 47 -0.63 9.58 4.58
CA SER A 47 -0.79 8.52 5.57
C SER A 47 -0.68 7.13 4.93
N VAL A 48 -0.13 6.16 5.66
CA VAL A 48 -0.06 4.76 5.20
C VAL A 48 -1.46 4.16 4.99
N GLN A 49 -2.45 4.60 5.79
CA GLN A 49 -3.85 4.22 5.60
C GLN A 49 -4.38 4.69 4.24
N ARG A 50 -4.07 5.94 3.85
CA ARG A 50 -4.41 6.49 2.54
C ARG A 50 -3.77 5.68 1.42
N VAL A 51 -2.48 5.39 1.53
CA VAL A 51 -1.74 4.56 0.56
C VAL A 51 -2.44 3.23 0.32
N PHE A 52 -2.78 2.49 1.39
CA PHE A 52 -3.45 1.19 1.26
C PHE A 52 -4.92 1.31 0.84
N ALA A 53 -5.61 2.41 1.16
CA ALA A 53 -6.95 2.67 0.64
C ALA A 53 -6.92 2.90 -0.88
N THR A 54 -6.03 3.77 -1.36
CA THR A 54 -5.81 4.00 -2.80
C THR A 54 -5.38 2.72 -3.51
N ALA A 55 -4.51 1.92 -2.92
CA ALA A 55 -4.06 0.64 -3.49
C ALA A 55 -5.20 -0.35 -3.75
N ARG A 56 -6.28 -0.32 -2.95
CA ARG A 56 -7.47 -1.15 -3.17
C ARG A 56 -8.34 -0.66 -4.33
N ILE A 57 -8.37 0.64 -4.56
CA ILE A 57 -9.16 1.27 -5.63
C ILE A 57 -8.39 1.21 -6.97
N LEU A 58 -7.11 1.54 -6.95
CA LEU A 58 -6.23 1.58 -8.11
C LEU A 58 -5.41 0.29 -8.17
N SER A 59 -6.02 -0.79 -8.70
CA SER A 59 -5.45 -2.15 -8.71
C SER A 59 -4.01 -2.22 -9.24
N ALA A 60 -3.72 -1.57 -10.36
CA ALA A 60 -2.37 -1.54 -10.92
C ALA A 60 -1.31 -0.95 -9.96
N PHE A 61 -1.68 0.06 -9.16
CA PHE A 61 -0.81 0.58 -8.11
C PHE A 61 -0.72 -0.38 -6.93
N GLY A 62 -1.84 -1.00 -6.54
CA GLY A 62 -1.86 -2.02 -5.48
C GLY A 62 -0.94 -3.21 -5.78
N ASP A 63 -1.01 -3.74 -7.00
CA ASP A 63 -0.16 -4.85 -7.45
C ASP A 63 1.32 -4.46 -7.42
N GLN A 64 1.65 -3.25 -7.90
CA GLN A 64 3.02 -2.73 -7.85
C GLN A 64 3.53 -2.53 -6.42
N LEU A 65 2.69 -2.00 -5.54
CA LEU A 65 3.02 -1.81 -4.13
C LEU A 65 3.29 -3.15 -3.44
N ASP A 66 2.42 -4.14 -3.65
CA ASP A 66 2.52 -5.45 -3.03
C ASP A 66 3.71 -6.27 -3.55
N ALA A 67 4.02 -6.16 -4.84
CA ALA A 67 5.23 -6.71 -5.42
C ALA A 67 6.48 -6.06 -4.81
N THR A 68 6.49 -4.73 -4.69
CA THR A 68 7.64 -3.99 -4.12
C THR A 68 7.84 -4.34 -2.64
N LEU A 69 6.79 -4.32 -1.83
CA LEU A 69 6.85 -4.72 -0.41
C LEU A 69 7.23 -6.18 -0.21
N THR A 70 7.06 -7.02 -1.23
CA THR A 70 7.49 -8.42 -1.20
C THR A 70 8.94 -8.60 -1.61
N ALA A 71 9.41 -7.83 -2.59
CA ALA A 71 10.81 -7.83 -3.01
C ALA A 71 11.72 -7.24 -1.91
N GLU A 72 11.30 -6.15 -1.28
CA GLU A 72 12.09 -5.41 -0.27
C GLU A 72 11.90 -5.96 1.16
N ARG A 73 11.65 -7.26 1.27
CA ARG A 73 11.49 -7.92 2.57
C ARG A 73 12.84 -8.11 3.24
N ASP A 74 12.87 -7.83 4.54
CA ASP A 74 13.96 -8.26 5.40
C ASP A 74 13.94 -9.80 5.53
N PRO A 75 14.97 -10.53 5.06
CA PRO A 75 15.00 -11.99 5.08
C PRO A 75 15.04 -12.58 6.50
N ASP A 76 15.44 -11.81 7.51
CA ASP A 76 15.57 -12.26 8.90
C ASP A 76 14.25 -12.16 9.67
N LEU A 77 13.20 -11.58 9.06
CA LEU A 77 11.87 -11.49 9.65
C LEU A 77 11.00 -12.71 9.32
N PRO A 78 10.25 -13.24 10.30
CA PRO A 78 9.27 -14.30 10.05
C PRO A 78 8.02 -13.72 9.36
N HIS A 79 8.08 -13.56 8.03
CA HIS A 79 6.98 -13.04 7.22
C HIS A 79 5.71 -13.92 7.31
N GLY A 80 4.55 -13.30 7.10
CA GLY A 80 3.27 -14.02 7.21
C GLY A 80 2.85 -14.35 8.64
N THR A 81 3.51 -13.76 9.63
CA THR A 81 3.16 -13.91 11.05
C THR A 81 2.84 -12.56 11.68
N VAL A 82 2.11 -12.58 12.81
CA VAL A 82 1.90 -11.37 13.62
C VAL A 82 3.20 -10.81 14.17
N THR A 83 4.19 -11.67 14.45
CA THR A 83 5.54 -11.23 14.84
C THR A 83 6.20 -10.39 13.75
N GLY A 84 6.16 -10.85 12.50
CA GLY A 84 6.68 -10.08 11.35
C GLY A 84 5.96 -8.75 11.17
N TYR A 85 4.63 -8.73 11.33
CA TYR A 85 3.84 -7.50 11.29
C TYR A 85 4.20 -6.52 12.42
N ASN A 86 4.37 -7.02 13.65
CA ASN A 86 4.73 -6.22 14.81
C ASN A 86 6.15 -5.63 14.68
N LYS A 87 7.05 -6.31 13.97
CA LYS A 87 8.35 -5.77 13.53
C LYS A 87 8.24 -4.83 12.31
N ARG A 88 7.07 -4.23 12.12
CA ARG A 88 6.72 -3.23 11.09
C ARG A 88 6.59 -3.75 9.66
N CYS A 89 6.85 -5.02 9.33
CA CYS A 89 6.65 -5.48 7.96
C CYS A 89 5.19 -5.28 7.48
N ARG A 90 5.03 -4.67 6.30
CA ARG A 90 3.72 -4.41 5.67
C ARG A 90 3.49 -5.18 4.38
N CYS A 91 4.29 -6.21 4.11
CA CYS A 91 4.07 -7.09 2.96
C CYS A 91 2.68 -7.75 3.01
N PRO A 92 2.14 -8.23 1.87
CA PRO A 92 0.79 -8.78 1.80
C PRO A 92 0.55 -9.92 2.81
N GLN A 93 1.55 -10.78 2.99
CA GLN A 93 1.47 -11.91 3.91
C GLN A 93 1.39 -11.45 5.38
N CYS A 94 2.22 -10.48 5.79
CA CYS A 94 2.18 -9.93 7.14
C CYS A 94 0.87 -9.18 7.43
N ARG A 95 0.35 -8.42 6.46
CA ARG A 95 -0.97 -7.76 6.59
C ARG A 95 -2.10 -8.79 6.72
N ALA A 96 -2.08 -9.84 5.90
CA ALA A 96 -3.07 -10.92 5.97
C ALA A 96 -3.05 -11.68 7.30
N ALA A 97 -1.87 -11.87 7.90
CA ALA A 97 -1.73 -12.56 9.18
C ALA A 97 -2.46 -11.86 10.34
N VAL A 98 -2.58 -10.54 10.30
CA VAL A 98 -3.32 -9.75 11.31
C VAL A 98 -4.80 -9.69 10.97
N ASN A 99 -5.15 -9.48 9.70
CA ASN A 99 -6.56 -9.41 9.29
C ASN A 99 -7.34 -10.70 9.53
N ARG A 100 -6.68 -11.87 9.60
CA ARG A 100 -7.32 -13.16 9.90
C ARG A 100 -7.59 -13.41 11.39
N ARG A 101 -7.04 -12.57 12.28
CA ARG A 101 -7.21 -12.70 13.74
C ARG A 101 -8.32 -11.82 14.31
N ILE A 102 -8.91 -10.97 13.48
CA ILE A 102 -10.04 -10.09 13.80
C ILE A 102 -11.26 -10.69 13.13
#